data_AF-A0A7J6AUB6-F1
#
_entry.id   AF-A0A7J6AUB6-F1
#
_cell.length_a   1.000
_cell.length_b   1.000
_cell.length_c   1.000
_cell.angle_alpha   90.00
_cell.angle_beta   90.00
_cell.angle_gamma   90.00
#
_symmetry.space_group_name_H-M   'P 1'
#
loop_
_entity.id
_entity.type
_entity.pdbx_description
1 polymer ?
#
loop_
_entity_poly.entity_id
_entity_poly.type
_entity_poly.pdbx_seq_one_letter_code
_entity_poly.pdbx_strand_id
1 'polypeptide(L)'
;MGKQLNSPLYFTLSLLSVFPVTPFNLDTEQPSVFSGPLGSYFGFSVDFFSPTDKLQNILVGAPKANTSSSTLVRERGAVYSCPWQSGGKCTQIEFDNSDYRVENGQQMEFKSSQWFGATVRSDGEHILACAPLYQWSTYGFKEREPVGTCFLKKGSTVVEYSPCRSGSATPEGQGFCQAGFSADIVKVKCLILFQQLLKHRFSFLQK
;
A
#
# COMPACT_ATOMS: atom_id res chain seq x y z
N MET A 1 -4.78 32.42 69.32
CA MET A 1 -3.79 32.45 68.23
C MET A 1 -3.87 31.11 67.50
N GLY A 2 -4.41 31.08 66.29
CA GLY A 2 -4.59 29.86 65.51
C GLY A 2 -5.44 30.17 64.27
N LYS A 3 -4.77 30.35 63.13
CA LYS A 3 -5.36 30.84 61.88
C LYS A 3 -6.31 29.78 61.29
N GLN A 4 -7.55 30.17 60.97
CA GLN A 4 -8.38 29.40 60.06
C GLN A 4 -7.74 29.42 58.68
N LEU A 5 -7.26 28.26 58.23
CA LEU A 5 -6.75 28.07 56.89
C LEU A 5 -7.97 27.86 55.97
N ASN A 6 -8.26 28.85 55.12
CA ASN A 6 -9.29 28.81 54.08
C ASN A 6 -9.04 27.64 53.13
N SER A 7 -9.69 26.51 53.38
CA SER A 7 -9.59 25.25 52.63
C SER A 7 -10.81 24.86 51.77
N PRO A 8 -11.75 25.75 51.35
CA PRO A 8 -12.78 25.31 50.38
C PRO A 8 -12.37 25.57 48.92
N LEU A 9 -11.44 26.51 48.67
CA LEU A 9 -11.17 27.01 47.30
C LEU A 9 -10.23 26.09 46.49
N TYR A 10 -9.33 25.36 47.14
CA TYR A 10 -8.43 24.41 46.47
C TYR A 10 -9.13 23.09 46.14
N PHE A 11 -10.16 22.72 46.91
CA PHE A 11 -10.91 21.48 46.70
C PHE A 11 -11.87 21.58 45.52
N THR A 12 -12.45 22.77 45.27
CA THR A 12 -13.35 22.99 44.13
C THR A 12 -12.62 23.04 42.79
N LEU A 13 -11.37 23.53 42.76
CA LEU A 13 -10.57 23.57 41.53
C LEU A 13 -10.08 22.18 41.09
N SER A 14 -9.90 21.25 42.02
CA SER A 14 -9.54 19.85 41.74
C SER A 14 -10.72 19.00 41.25
N LEU A 15 -11.96 19.48 41.37
CA LEU A 15 -13.15 18.75 40.89
C LEU A 15 -13.49 19.03 39.42
N LEU A 16 -12.87 20.06 38.83
CA LEU A 16 -12.97 20.39 37.40
C LEU A 16 -11.89 19.72 36.54
N SER A 17 -10.93 19.04 37.16
CA SER A 17 -9.91 18.29 36.43
C SER A 17 -10.41 16.88 36.12
N VAL A 18 -10.58 16.64 34.82
CA VAL A 18 -10.65 15.35 34.13
C VAL A 18 -12.04 14.71 34.03
N PHE A 19 -12.93 15.34 33.25
CA PHE A 19 -13.84 14.53 32.44
C PHE A 19 -13.02 13.99 31.25
N PRO A 20 -12.78 12.67 31.14
CA PRO A 20 -12.23 12.12 29.92
C PRO A 20 -13.27 12.35 28.81
N VAL A 21 -12.94 13.21 27.85
CA VAL A 21 -13.69 13.30 26.60
C VAL A 21 -13.49 11.96 25.89
N THR A 22 -14.45 11.07 26.03
CA THR A 22 -14.49 9.80 25.29
C THR A 22 -14.79 10.08 23.81
N PRO A 23 -14.34 9.21 22.89
CA PRO A 23 -14.56 9.37 21.45
C PRO A 23 -16.02 9.72 21.12
N PHE A 24 -16.22 10.67 20.19
CA PHE A 24 -17.52 11.36 20.06
C PHE A 24 -18.35 11.02 18.82
N ASN A 25 -17.83 10.28 17.84
CA ASN A 25 -18.61 9.95 16.63
C ASN A 25 -18.09 8.74 15.81
N LEU A 26 -17.21 7.91 16.38
CA LEU A 26 -16.83 6.62 15.81
C LEU A 26 -17.41 5.50 16.67
N ASP A 27 -18.19 4.62 16.05
CA ASP A 27 -18.70 3.42 16.70
C ASP A 27 -17.54 2.43 16.88
N THR A 28 -17.13 2.24 18.14
CA THR A 28 -16.07 1.29 18.51
C THR A 28 -16.65 -0.03 19.03
N GLU A 29 -17.97 -0.12 19.24
CA GLU A 29 -18.64 -1.31 19.73
C GLU A 29 -18.97 -2.29 18.60
N GLN A 30 -19.36 -1.77 17.43
CA GLN A 30 -19.75 -2.58 16.27
C GLN A 30 -18.97 -2.24 14.98
N PRO A 31 -17.62 -2.36 14.97
CA PRO A 31 -16.84 -2.12 13.77
C PRO A 31 -17.01 -3.25 12.74
N SER A 32 -16.91 -2.89 11.46
CA SER A 32 -16.73 -3.88 10.38
C SER A 32 -15.27 -4.36 10.38
N VAL A 33 -15.06 -5.66 10.60
CA VAL A 33 -13.73 -6.26 10.65
C VAL A 33 -13.51 -7.16 9.44
N PHE A 34 -12.51 -6.83 8.63
CA PHE A 34 -12.04 -7.67 7.53
C PHE A 34 -10.72 -8.35 7.91
N SER A 35 -10.52 -9.56 7.42
CA SER A 35 -9.30 -10.33 7.66
C SER A 35 -8.90 -11.08 6.40
N GLY A 36 -7.59 -11.19 6.19
CA GLY A 36 -7.00 -11.91 5.07
C GLY A 36 -6.12 -13.07 5.52
N PRO A 37 -5.37 -13.68 4.58
CA PRO A 37 -4.50 -14.80 4.88
C PRO A 37 -3.40 -14.46 5.89
N LEU A 38 -3.08 -15.40 6.78
CA LEU A 38 -2.04 -15.22 7.80
C LEU A 38 -0.68 -14.91 7.13
N GLY A 39 0.05 -13.93 7.67
CA GLY A 39 1.38 -13.55 7.17
C GLY A 39 1.40 -12.80 5.84
N SER A 40 0.24 -12.55 5.21
CA SER A 40 0.14 -11.84 3.93
C SER A 40 0.29 -10.32 4.02
N TYR A 41 0.33 -9.78 5.25
CA TYR A 41 0.26 -8.34 5.54
C TYR A 41 -1.04 -7.71 4.99
N PHE A 42 -2.13 -8.45 5.01
CA PHE A 42 -3.46 -7.91 4.72
C PHE A 42 -3.74 -6.70 5.62
N GLY A 43 -4.07 -5.56 5.00
CA GLY A 43 -4.26 -4.29 5.70
C GLY A 43 -3.06 -3.35 5.61
N PHE A 44 -1.99 -3.72 4.89
CA PHE A 44 -0.80 -2.87 4.73
C PHE A 44 -1.13 -1.53 4.06
N SER A 45 -2.04 -1.55 3.08
CA SER A 45 -2.64 -0.34 2.50
C SER A 45 -4.13 -0.53 2.33
N VAL A 46 -4.91 0.52 2.53
CA VAL A 46 -6.38 0.51 2.37
C VAL A 46 -6.85 1.71 1.59
N ASP A 47 -7.92 1.55 0.81
CA ASP A 47 -8.62 2.66 0.16
C ASP A 47 -10.11 2.34 -0.10
N PHE A 48 -10.93 3.36 -0.29
CA PHE A 48 -12.34 3.24 -0.65
C PHE A 48 -12.52 3.05 -2.16
N PHE A 49 -13.32 2.07 -2.55
CA PHE A 49 -13.67 1.85 -3.96
C PHE A 49 -15.18 1.94 -4.16
N SER A 50 -15.60 3.00 -4.84
CA SER A 50 -17.01 3.30 -5.13
C SER A 50 -17.20 3.59 -6.61
N PRO A 51 -17.19 2.56 -7.49
CA PRO A 51 -17.36 2.75 -8.94
C PRO A 51 -18.75 3.28 -9.30
N THR A 52 -19.75 3.04 -8.46
CA THR A 52 -21.11 3.57 -8.57
C THR A 52 -21.63 3.91 -7.17
N ASP A 53 -22.69 4.71 -7.07
CA ASP A 53 -23.31 5.07 -5.78
C ASP A 53 -23.87 3.86 -5.00
N LYS A 54 -24.07 2.73 -5.68
CA LYS A 54 -24.66 1.51 -5.12
C LYS A 54 -23.63 0.47 -4.67
N LEU A 55 -22.37 0.62 -5.06
CA LEU A 55 -21.31 -0.35 -4.76
C LEU A 55 -20.22 0.35 -3.99
N GLN A 56 -20.15 0.07 -2.69
CA GLN A 56 -19.10 0.57 -1.80
C GLN A 56 -18.30 -0.60 -1.26
N ASN A 57 -17.06 -0.68 -1.70
CA ASN A 57 -16.11 -1.69 -1.26
C ASN A 57 -14.89 -1.02 -0.63
N ILE A 58 -14.15 -1.81 0.14
CA ILE A 58 -12.81 -1.45 0.63
C ILE A 58 -11.79 -2.27 -0.12
N LEU A 59 -10.81 -1.57 -0.67
CA LEU A 59 -9.62 -2.20 -1.22
C LEU A 59 -8.63 -2.41 -0.10
N VAL A 60 -8.07 -3.61 -0.04
CA VAL A 60 -7.06 -3.96 0.96
C VAL A 60 -5.86 -4.58 0.26
N GLY A 61 -4.72 -3.94 0.41
CA GLY A 61 -3.42 -4.44 -0.02
C GLY A 61 -2.88 -5.48 0.95
N ALA A 62 -2.30 -6.54 0.39
CA ALA A 62 -1.64 -7.63 1.11
C ALA A 62 -0.33 -8.01 0.40
N PRO A 63 0.74 -7.24 0.59
CA PRO A 63 1.97 -7.32 -0.22
C PRO A 63 2.72 -8.65 -0.12
N LYS A 64 2.45 -9.46 0.90
CA LYS A 64 3.05 -10.79 1.09
C LYS A 64 2.10 -11.94 0.77
N ALA A 65 0.90 -11.66 0.26
CA ALA A 65 -0.04 -12.71 -0.14
C ALA A 65 0.55 -13.58 -1.27
N ASN A 66 0.27 -14.88 -1.20
CA ASN A 66 0.43 -15.75 -2.36
C ASN A 66 -0.80 -15.62 -3.27
N THR A 67 -0.60 -15.78 -4.57
CA THR A 67 -1.70 -15.84 -5.52
C THR A 67 -1.91 -17.28 -5.97
N SER A 68 -3.16 -17.67 -6.20
CA SER A 68 -3.50 -19.02 -6.66
C SER A 68 -3.05 -19.29 -8.11
N SER A 69 -2.76 -18.23 -8.87
CA SER A 69 -2.44 -18.29 -10.29
C SER A 69 -1.07 -18.91 -10.61
N SER A 70 -0.15 -19.00 -9.64
CA SER A 70 1.19 -19.54 -9.89
C SER A 70 1.80 -20.19 -8.66
N THR A 71 2.44 -21.33 -8.87
CA THR A 71 3.28 -22.01 -7.87
C THR A 71 4.74 -21.58 -7.93
N LEU A 72 5.15 -20.89 -8.99
CA LEU A 72 6.53 -20.46 -9.22
C LEU A 72 6.86 -19.13 -8.53
N VAL A 73 5.87 -18.24 -8.42
CA VAL A 73 6.04 -16.91 -7.82
C VAL A 73 5.57 -16.92 -6.37
N ARG A 74 6.50 -16.77 -5.43
CA ARG A 74 6.21 -16.76 -3.99
C ARG A 74 5.99 -15.33 -3.51
N GLU A 75 5.05 -15.13 -2.58
CA GLU A 75 4.74 -13.82 -1.98
C GLU A 75 4.62 -12.71 -3.04
N ARG A 76 3.92 -13.00 -4.15
CA ARG A 76 3.69 -12.05 -5.25
C ARG A 76 3.06 -10.75 -4.75
N GLY A 77 2.22 -10.86 -3.72
CA GLY A 77 1.34 -9.81 -3.25
C GLY A 77 -0.01 -9.83 -3.96
N ALA A 78 -1.03 -9.25 -3.31
CA ALA A 78 -2.38 -9.20 -3.81
C ALA A 78 -3.12 -7.93 -3.34
N VAL A 79 -4.18 -7.58 -4.06
CA VAL A 79 -5.17 -6.60 -3.63
C VAL A 79 -6.52 -7.32 -3.52
N TYR A 80 -7.23 -7.06 -2.43
CA TYR A 80 -8.54 -7.63 -2.14
C TYR A 80 -9.63 -6.56 -2.21
N SER A 81 -10.81 -6.93 -2.71
CA SER A 81 -12.04 -6.13 -2.61
C SER A 81 -12.91 -6.71 -1.50
N CYS A 82 -13.22 -5.91 -0.49
CA CYS A 82 -14.07 -6.28 0.63
C CYS A 82 -15.41 -5.54 0.51
N PRO A 83 -16.56 -6.24 0.45
CA PRO A 83 -17.85 -5.58 0.37
C PRO A 83 -18.19 -4.90 1.71
N TRP A 84 -18.32 -3.57 1.71
CA TRP A 84 -18.63 -2.84 2.95
C TRP A 84 -20.08 -3.09 3.37
N GLN A 85 -21.04 -2.88 2.46
CA GLN A 85 -22.46 -2.81 2.82
C GLN A 85 -23.13 -4.16 3.08
N SER A 86 -22.83 -5.18 2.27
CA SER A 86 -23.45 -6.50 2.40
C SER A 86 -22.78 -7.37 3.46
N GLY A 87 -21.62 -6.94 3.97
CA GLY A 87 -20.66 -7.82 4.62
C GLY A 87 -20.21 -8.95 3.68
N GLY A 88 -19.26 -9.76 4.16
CA GLY A 88 -18.82 -10.96 3.45
C GLY A 88 -17.31 -11.11 3.35
N LYS A 89 -16.88 -12.12 2.59
CA LYS A 89 -15.48 -12.43 2.38
C LYS A 89 -14.87 -11.47 1.35
N CYS A 90 -13.69 -10.97 1.65
CA CYS A 90 -12.91 -10.23 0.67
C CYS A 90 -12.46 -11.14 -0.47
N THR A 91 -12.57 -10.67 -1.70
CA THR A 91 -12.17 -11.41 -2.90
C THR A 91 -10.90 -10.81 -3.48
N GLN A 92 -9.98 -11.65 -3.94
CA GLN A 92 -8.77 -11.17 -4.59
C GLN A 92 -9.10 -10.58 -5.97
N ILE A 93 -8.54 -9.41 -6.28
CA ILE A 93 -8.65 -8.75 -7.58
C ILE A 93 -7.46 -9.19 -8.45
N GLU A 94 -7.74 -9.70 -9.64
CA GLU A 94 -6.72 -10.07 -10.61
C GLU A 94 -6.30 -8.84 -11.46
N PHE A 95 -5.01 -8.51 -11.40
CA PHE A 95 -4.37 -7.48 -12.23
C PHE A 95 -3.50 -8.11 -13.31
N ASP A 96 -2.64 -9.05 -12.91
CA ASP A 96 -1.70 -9.72 -13.79
C ASP A 96 -1.48 -11.17 -13.33
N ASN A 97 -1.57 -12.09 -14.29
CA ASN A 97 -1.39 -13.53 -14.09
C ASN A 97 -0.12 -14.07 -14.76
N SER A 98 0.68 -13.22 -15.41
CA SER A 98 1.95 -13.64 -15.98
C SER A 98 3.01 -13.81 -14.88
N ASP A 99 3.81 -14.86 -14.99
CA ASP A 99 4.85 -15.18 -14.00
C ASP A 99 6.15 -14.43 -14.23
N TYR A 100 6.53 -14.30 -15.48
CA TYR A 100 7.77 -13.67 -15.89
C TYR A 100 7.67 -13.23 -17.36
N ARG A 101 8.59 -12.36 -17.75
CA ARG A 101 8.85 -11.98 -19.14
C ARG A 101 10.23 -12.49 -19.55
N VAL A 102 10.31 -13.02 -20.76
CA VAL A 102 11.56 -13.47 -21.39
C VAL A 102 11.83 -12.63 -22.62
N GLU A 103 13.05 -12.13 -22.73
CA GLU A 103 13.57 -11.45 -23.92
C GLU A 103 14.89 -12.11 -24.33
N ASN A 104 15.05 -12.41 -25.62
CA ASN A 104 16.25 -13.07 -26.16
C ASN A 104 16.66 -14.36 -25.41
N GLY A 105 15.69 -15.12 -24.89
CA GLY A 105 15.93 -16.35 -24.13
C GLY A 105 16.34 -16.15 -22.67
N GLN A 106 16.34 -14.91 -22.16
CA GLN A 106 16.67 -14.58 -20.77
C GLN A 106 15.44 -14.04 -20.02
N GLN A 107 15.28 -14.44 -18.77
CA GLN A 107 14.22 -13.90 -17.90
C GLN A 107 14.57 -12.48 -17.46
N MET A 108 13.67 -11.55 -17.74
CA MET A 108 13.85 -10.12 -17.47
C MET A 108 13.12 -9.67 -16.20
N GLU A 109 12.03 -10.35 -15.86
CA GLU A 109 11.10 -9.92 -14.81
C GLU A 109 11.07 -10.92 -13.64
N PHE A 110 11.16 -10.40 -12.42
CA PHE A 110 11.15 -11.20 -11.19
C PHE A 110 10.08 -10.67 -10.23
N LYS A 111 9.00 -11.46 -10.05
CA LYS A 111 7.81 -11.05 -9.27
C LYS A 111 7.73 -11.62 -7.86
N SER A 112 8.66 -12.49 -7.48
CA SER A 112 8.66 -13.07 -6.13
C SER A 112 9.03 -12.00 -5.10
N SER A 113 8.25 -11.90 -4.02
CA SER A 113 8.43 -10.89 -2.97
C SER A 113 8.49 -9.43 -3.49
N GLN A 114 7.83 -9.15 -4.63
CA GLN A 114 7.79 -7.81 -5.24
C GLN A 114 6.93 -6.79 -4.47
N TRP A 115 6.20 -7.25 -3.45
CA TRP A 115 5.32 -6.44 -2.61
C TRP A 115 4.14 -5.80 -3.37
N PHE A 116 3.50 -6.53 -4.28
CA PHE A 116 2.32 -6.03 -4.98
C PHE A 116 1.14 -5.78 -4.03
N GLY A 117 0.58 -4.57 -4.07
CA GLY A 117 -0.42 -4.13 -3.12
C GLY A 117 0.17 -3.48 -1.87
N ALA A 118 1.44 -3.06 -1.91
CA ALA A 118 2.02 -2.20 -0.87
C ALA A 118 1.41 -0.78 -0.90
N THR A 119 1.02 -0.32 -2.09
CA THR A 119 0.28 0.91 -2.28
C THR A 119 -0.96 0.59 -3.10
N VAL A 120 -2.12 1.01 -2.62
CA VAL A 120 -3.41 0.89 -3.32
C VAL A 120 -4.12 2.23 -3.28
N ARG A 121 -4.58 2.69 -4.45
CA ARG A 121 -5.38 3.92 -4.60
C ARG A 121 -6.56 3.69 -5.54
N SER A 122 -7.65 4.40 -5.35
CA SER A 122 -8.79 4.38 -6.27
C SER A 122 -9.38 5.75 -6.57
N ASP A 123 -9.88 5.89 -7.80
CA ASP A 123 -10.65 7.06 -8.25
C ASP A 123 -11.76 6.61 -9.23
N GLY A 124 -13.01 6.66 -8.73
CA GLY A 124 -14.17 6.11 -9.42
C GLY A 124 -14.00 4.62 -9.71
N GLU A 125 -13.99 4.25 -10.99
CA GLU A 125 -13.81 2.85 -11.47
C GLU A 125 -12.34 2.42 -11.59
N HIS A 126 -11.39 3.33 -11.35
CA HIS A 126 -9.97 3.06 -11.51
C HIS A 126 -9.35 2.59 -10.21
N ILE A 127 -8.53 1.55 -10.30
CA ILE A 127 -7.74 1.04 -9.17
C ILE A 127 -6.28 1.03 -9.58
N LEU A 128 -5.45 1.73 -8.81
CA LEU A 128 -4.00 1.70 -8.92
C LEU A 128 -3.44 0.81 -7.81
N ALA A 129 -2.58 -0.14 -8.17
CA ALA A 129 -1.87 -0.98 -7.21
C ALA A 129 -0.41 -1.11 -7.61
N CYS A 130 0.51 -0.97 -6.65
CA CYS A 130 1.94 -0.94 -6.91
C CYS A 130 2.72 -2.06 -6.21
N ALA A 131 3.84 -2.44 -6.83
CA ALA A 131 4.84 -3.39 -6.36
C ALA A 131 6.21 -2.68 -6.32
N PRO A 132 6.55 -1.99 -5.22
CA PRO A 132 7.77 -1.18 -5.14
C PRO A 132 9.06 -2.00 -5.16
N LEU A 133 9.00 -3.29 -4.81
CA LEU A 133 10.15 -4.21 -4.86
C LEU A 133 10.18 -5.05 -6.14
N TYR A 134 9.37 -4.70 -7.13
CA TYR A 134 9.42 -5.31 -8.45
C TYR A 134 10.82 -5.16 -9.07
N GLN A 135 11.36 -6.29 -9.53
CA GLN A 135 12.71 -6.39 -10.05
C GLN A 135 12.73 -6.63 -11.57
N TRP A 136 13.60 -5.87 -12.24
CA TRP A 136 13.88 -5.99 -13.67
C TRP A 136 15.36 -6.28 -13.91
N SER A 137 15.68 -6.97 -15.00
CA SER A 137 17.05 -7.17 -15.48
C SER A 137 17.18 -6.56 -16.86
N THR A 138 17.90 -5.44 -16.99
CA THR A 138 17.97 -4.68 -18.26
C THR A 138 18.76 -5.40 -19.36
N TYR A 139 19.72 -6.24 -19.01
CA TYR A 139 20.63 -6.90 -19.95
C TYR A 139 20.69 -8.42 -19.77
N GLY A 140 19.74 -9.00 -19.04
CA GLY A 140 19.73 -10.43 -18.69
C GLY A 140 20.95 -10.89 -17.86
N PHE A 141 21.70 -9.95 -17.27
CA PHE A 141 22.76 -10.25 -16.30
C PHE A 141 22.17 -10.64 -14.93
N LYS A 142 23.03 -11.13 -14.03
CA LYS A 142 22.64 -11.49 -12.64
C LYS A 142 22.09 -10.32 -11.82
N GLU A 143 22.35 -9.08 -12.23
CA GLU A 143 21.87 -7.91 -11.51
C GLU A 143 20.36 -7.73 -11.70
N ARG A 144 19.68 -7.43 -10.60
CA ARG A 144 18.24 -7.23 -10.52
C ARG A 144 17.98 -5.87 -9.92
N GLU A 145 17.41 -5.00 -10.72
CA GLU A 145 17.15 -3.59 -10.43
C GLU A 145 15.74 -3.49 -9.81
N PRO A 146 15.59 -3.08 -8.54
CA PRO A 146 14.27 -2.87 -7.93
C PRO A 146 13.64 -1.56 -8.43
N VAL A 147 13.30 -1.52 -9.72
CA VAL A 147 12.74 -0.34 -10.38
C VAL A 147 11.33 0.00 -9.90
N GLY A 148 10.59 -0.98 -9.39
CA GLY A 148 9.18 -0.83 -9.04
C GLY A 148 8.25 -0.78 -10.26
N THR A 149 6.99 -1.14 -10.04
CA THR A 149 5.95 -1.07 -11.08
C THR A 149 4.58 -0.83 -10.45
N CYS A 150 3.65 -0.25 -11.20
CA CYS A 150 2.26 -0.12 -10.82
C CYS A 150 1.34 -0.64 -11.93
N PHE A 151 0.14 -1.04 -11.55
CA PHE A 151 -0.90 -1.47 -12.48
C PHE A 151 -2.15 -0.62 -12.25
N LEU A 152 -2.65 -0.02 -13.32
CA LEU A 152 -3.91 0.70 -13.34
C LEU A 152 -4.97 -0.20 -13.98
N LYS A 153 -6.01 -0.54 -13.19
CA LYS A 153 -7.13 -1.37 -13.61
C LYS A 153 -8.39 -0.53 -13.77
N LYS A 154 -9.15 -0.79 -14.84
CA LYS A 154 -10.52 -0.31 -15.06
C LYS A 154 -11.36 -1.43 -15.68
N GLY A 155 -12.29 -1.99 -14.92
CA GLY A 155 -13.06 -3.17 -15.35
C GLY A 155 -12.13 -4.37 -15.62
N SER A 156 -12.19 -4.91 -16.84
CA SER A 156 -11.28 -5.98 -17.29
C SER A 156 -9.94 -5.45 -17.81
N THR A 157 -9.83 -4.16 -18.15
CA THR A 157 -8.61 -3.57 -18.71
C THR A 157 -7.59 -3.31 -17.62
N VAL A 158 -6.35 -3.71 -17.86
CA VAL A 158 -5.20 -3.46 -16.97
C VAL A 158 -4.06 -2.89 -17.81
N VAL A 159 -3.45 -1.81 -17.32
CA VAL A 159 -2.27 -1.18 -17.93
C VAL A 159 -1.15 -1.14 -16.90
N GLU A 160 0.05 -1.55 -17.30
CA GLU A 160 1.26 -1.43 -16.48
C GLU A 160 1.88 -0.04 -16.63
N TYR A 161 2.34 0.54 -15.51
CA TYR A 161 3.07 1.80 -15.45
C TYR A 161 4.35 1.63 -14.62
N SER A 162 5.49 1.55 -15.30
CA SER A 162 6.82 1.35 -14.71
C SER A 162 7.80 2.44 -15.19
N PRO A 163 7.64 3.70 -14.77
CA PRO A 163 8.40 4.84 -15.33
C PRO A 163 9.91 4.75 -15.06
N CYS A 164 10.32 3.98 -14.05
CA CYS A 164 11.72 3.76 -13.71
C CYS A 164 12.38 2.59 -14.44
N ARG A 165 11.61 1.77 -15.16
CA ARG A 165 12.13 0.77 -16.10
C ARG A 165 12.50 1.49 -17.40
N SER A 166 13.66 2.14 -17.40
CA SER A 166 14.16 2.98 -18.48
C SER A 166 15.59 2.59 -18.89
N GLY A 167 16.18 3.29 -19.85
CA GLY A 167 17.59 3.08 -20.22
C GLY A 167 18.62 3.47 -19.15
N SER A 168 18.19 4.07 -18.03
CA SER A 168 19.08 4.51 -16.93
C SER A 168 19.06 3.50 -15.77
N ALA A 169 19.42 2.26 -16.06
CA ALA A 169 19.35 1.11 -15.15
C ALA A 169 20.29 1.15 -13.92
N THR A 170 21.20 2.12 -13.84
CA THR A 170 22.19 2.19 -12.75
C THR A 170 21.56 2.65 -11.43
N PRO A 171 22.23 2.38 -10.29
CA PRO A 171 21.84 2.95 -8.98
C PRO A 171 21.79 4.47 -8.96
N GLU A 172 22.71 5.15 -9.66
CA GLU A 172 22.73 6.61 -9.79
C GLU A 172 21.61 7.14 -10.69
N GLY A 173 21.07 6.27 -11.55
CA GLY A 173 19.93 6.53 -12.42
C GLY A 173 18.60 6.18 -11.76
N GLN A 174 17.88 5.24 -12.37
CA GLN A 174 16.52 4.83 -11.99
C GLN A 174 16.42 3.33 -11.64
N GLY A 175 17.52 2.57 -11.67
CA GLY A 175 17.51 1.13 -11.38
C GLY A 175 17.00 0.77 -9.97
N PHE A 176 17.16 1.69 -9.01
CA PHE A 176 16.80 1.50 -7.60
C PHE A 176 15.70 2.46 -7.14
N CYS A 177 14.90 2.94 -8.08
CA CYS A 177 13.85 3.93 -7.85
C CYS A 177 12.71 3.43 -6.96
N GLN A 178 12.34 2.14 -7.06
CA GLN A 178 11.22 1.55 -6.34
C GLN A 178 9.90 2.33 -6.55
N ALA A 179 9.58 2.61 -7.82
CA ALA A 179 8.40 3.35 -8.22
C ALA A 179 7.12 2.74 -7.61
N GLY A 180 6.27 3.59 -7.03
CA GLY A 180 5.05 3.16 -6.38
C GLY A 180 5.22 2.81 -4.89
N PHE A 181 6.38 3.13 -4.31
CA PHE A 181 6.58 3.14 -2.85
C PHE A 181 5.51 4.01 -2.16
N SER A 182 5.15 5.13 -2.78
CA SER A 182 3.86 5.77 -2.55
C SER A 182 3.28 6.29 -3.86
N ALA A 183 1.96 6.46 -3.88
CA ALA A 183 1.22 6.89 -5.07
C ALA A 183 -0.07 7.60 -4.68
N ASP A 184 -0.55 8.45 -5.58
CA ASP A 184 -1.86 9.11 -5.46
C ASP A 184 -2.50 9.39 -6.83
N ILE A 185 -3.84 9.48 -6.85
CA ILE A 185 -4.61 9.85 -8.05
C ILE A 185 -5.20 11.24 -7.83
N VAL A 186 -4.75 12.23 -8.59
CA VAL A 186 -5.28 13.60 -8.49
C VAL A 186 -6.50 13.81 -9.40
N LYS A 187 -7.35 14.78 -9.07
CA LYS A 187 -8.66 15.07 -9.71
C LYS A 187 -8.68 15.17 -11.25
N VAL A 188 -7.54 15.45 -11.89
CA VAL A 188 -7.39 15.43 -13.36
C VAL A 188 -7.04 14.04 -13.91
N LYS A 189 -7.21 12.98 -13.11
CA LYS A 189 -6.80 11.59 -13.40
C LYS A 189 -5.32 11.47 -13.75
N CYS A 190 -4.49 12.32 -13.14
CA CYS A 190 -3.05 12.22 -13.24
C CYS A 190 -2.55 11.30 -12.12
N LEU A 191 -1.66 10.36 -12.48
CA LEU A 191 -1.02 9.47 -11.52
C LEU A 191 0.25 10.14 -11.00
N ILE A 192 0.35 10.28 -9.69
CA ILE A 192 1.59 10.71 -9.03
C ILE A 192 2.22 9.48 -8.41
N LEU A 193 3.37 9.06 -8.92
CA LEU A 193 4.20 8.03 -8.30
C LEU A 193 5.38 8.69 -7.61
N PHE A 194 5.50 8.43 -6.32
CA PHE A 194 6.70 8.76 -5.58
C PHE A 194 7.65 7.57 -5.61
N GLN A 195 8.93 7.91 -5.67
CA GLN A 195 10.04 6.98 -5.71
C GLN A 195 10.71 7.02 -4.34
N GLN A 196 11.25 5.90 -3.88
CA GLN A 196 12.08 5.93 -2.69
C GLN A 196 13.41 6.57 -3.11
N LEU A 197 13.60 7.85 -2.76
CA LEU A 197 14.88 8.52 -2.98
C LEU A 197 15.94 7.86 -2.10
N LEU A 198 16.64 6.85 -2.60
CA LEU A 198 17.92 6.39 -2.06
C LEU A 198 19.06 7.39 -2.36
N LYS A 199 18.74 8.68 -2.52
CA LYS A 199 19.73 9.76 -2.49
C LYS A 199 20.08 10.04 -1.04
N HIS A 200 20.81 9.15 -0.39
CA HIS A 200 21.85 9.53 0.56
C HIS A 200 22.71 8.32 0.89
N ARG A 201 24.01 8.45 0.58
CA ARG A 201 25.07 7.93 1.45
C ARG A 201 24.60 8.10 2.90
N PHE A 202 24.42 6.99 3.61
CA PHE A 202 24.57 6.98 5.05
C PHE A 202 26.04 7.32 5.33
N SER A 203 26.39 8.61 5.35
CA SER A 203 27.53 9.08 6.11
C SER A 203 27.06 9.37 7.52
N PHE A 204 26.70 8.31 8.24
CA PHE A 204 26.84 8.29 9.70
C PHE A 204 28.31 7.94 9.99
N LEU A 205 29.19 8.93 9.84
CA LEU A 205 30.38 8.99 10.69
C LEU A 205 29.93 9.73 11.95
N GLN A 206 29.37 8.97 12.89
CA GLN A 206 29.37 9.37 14.30
C GLN A 206 30.63 8.77 14.95
N LYS A 207 31.73 9.53 14.82
CA LYS A 207 32.90 9.71 15.71
C LYS A 207 34.17 9.92 14.90
#